data_AF-A0ABD0NCA6-F1
#
_entry.id   AF-A0ABD0NCA6-F1
#
_cell.length_a   1.000
_cell.length_b   1.000
_cell.length_c   1.000
_cell.angle_alpha   90.00
_cell.angle_beta   90.00
_cell.angle_gamma   90.00
#
_symmetry.space_group_name_H-M   'P 1'
#
loop_
_entity.id
_entity.type
_entity.pdbx_description
1 polymer ?
#
loop_
_entity_poly.entity_id
_entity_poly.type
_entity_poly.pdbx_seq_one_letter_code
_entity_poly.pdbx_strand_id
1 'polypeptide(L)'
;SSSVSASPVPPATLRHSSPGSLQSSSSSSSKSPDIDWVDTFLIPWDKFPEELMQFLEREKRPSPRMRREMIRILVNEMMRKCSCPSKRNSTEVAKKLVAKYPKSLQDIIEGDVVGPGYHSLVKQLQYRIENVKRSTTPKIRKRKHCTDDSDTDEIPPEQRAAIQDTYGCVNWDVKFLPLEETPESQQEKKEKLKMMSRNNDANLEEVKSLMKLTFYTQRKQVNQGENIKYLLEEWPFWFNELGMAVHFKELTGIGLKETFTRNLEVKGKRLLNYFSSVGVNKNKKFMEAVTKCKVMREQASSCSEDVKEMLLLLLSYFNEKEDAMFHYVEDTCLAEE
;
A
#
# COMPACT_ATOMS: atom_id res chain seq x y z
N SER A 1 -19.13 -38.50 -69.48
CA SER A 1 -18.01 -37.77 -70.08
C SER A 1 -17.68 -36.57 -69.22
N SER A 2 -16.53 -36.66 -68.55
CA SER A 2 -15.56 -35.62 -68.17
C SER A 2 -16.06 -34.20 -67.86
N SER A 3 -15.88 -33.74 -66.62
CA SER A 3 -14.88 -32.70 -66.23
C SER A 3 -15.55 -31.30 -66.09
N VAL A 4 -15.30 -30.40 -65.13
CA VAL A 4 -14.29 -30.19 -64.07
C VAL A 4 -14.99 -29.35 -62.97
N SER A 5 -14.86 -29.73 -61.70
CA SER A 5 -15.17 -28.85 -60.56
C SER A 5 -13.87 -28.24 -60.04
N ALA A 6 -13.76 -26.92 -60.09
CA ALA A 6 -12.64 -26.16 -59.55
C ALA A 6 -12.83 -25.94 -58.04
N SER A 7 -11.87 -26.39 -57.24
CA SER A 7 -11.69 -25.99 -55.84
C SER A 7 -10.32 -25.31 -55.69
N PRO A 8 -10.19 -24.29 -54.83
CA PRO A 8 -8.99 -23.47 -54.77
C PRO A 8 -7.85 -24.14 -53.99
N VAL A 9 -6.64 -23.86 -54.47
CA VAL A 9 -5.32 -24.30 -54.03
C VAL A 9 -4.96 -23.77 -52.64
N PRO A 10 -4.38 -24.58 -51.73
CA PRO A 10 -3.68 -24.09 -50.54
C PRO A 10 -2.19 -23.86 -50.84
N PRO A 11 -1.53 -22.82 -50.28
CA PRO A 11 -0.11 -22.61 -50.48
C PRO A 11 0.78 -23.43 -49.53
N ALA A 12 1.99 -23.66 -50.02
CA ALA A 12 3.01 -24.61 -49.62
C ALA A 12 3.53 -24.54 -48.18
N THR A 13 3.80 -25.72 -47.64
CA THR A 13 4.56 -25.99 -46.41
C THR A 13 6.06 -25.78 -46.65
N LEU A 14 6.67 -24.85 -45.93
CA LEU A 14 8.13 -24.67 -45.93
C LEU A 14 8.77 -25.60 -44.88
N ARG A 15 9.55 -26.57 -45.37
CA ARG A 15 10.42 -27.43 -44.56
C ARG A 15 11.77 -26.74 -44.28
N HIS A 16 12.27 -27.08 -43.11
CA HIS A 16 13.56 -26.77 -42.49
C HIS A 16 14.79 -26.82 -43.41
N SER A 17 15.76 -25.95 -43.12
CA SER A 17 17.18 -26.15 -43.41
C SER A 17 18.01 -25.40 -42.37
N SER A 18 18.72 -26.15 -41.51
CA SER A 18 19.76 -25.68 -40.60
C SER A 18 21.06 -25.40 -41.36
N PRO A 19 21.93 -24.51 -40.85
CA PRO A 19 23.35 -24.73 -41.04
C PRO A 19 24.18 -24.53 -39.76
N GLY A 20 25.20 -25.37 -39.61
CA GLY A 20 26.50 -24.93 -39.09
C GLY A 20 26.82 -25.24 -37.64
N SER A 21 27.03 -26.51 -37.32
CA SER A 21 27.81 -26.94 -36.15
C SER A 21 29.29 -26.59 -36.33
N LEU A 22 29.79 -25.62 -35.56
CA LEU A 22 31.22 -25.44 -35.31
C LEU A 22 31.56 -26.08 -33.96
N GLN A 23 32.19 -27.24 -34.03
CA GLN A 23 32.88 -27.86 -32.93
C GLN A 23 34.04 -26.93 -32.51
N SER A 24 34.04 -26.49 -31.26
CA SER A 24 35.29 -26.09 -30.60
C SER A 24 35.57 -27.10 -29.49
N SER A 25 36.74 -27.70 -29.63
CA SER A 25 37.39 -28.71 -28.82
C SER A 25 37.18 -28.55 -27.31
N SER A 26 36.69 -29.63 -26.71
CA SER A 26 36.80 -29.93 -25.29
C SER A 26 38.27 -29.88 -24.85
N SER A 27 38.66 -28.80 -24.18
CA SER A 27 39.73 -28.87 -23.19
C SER A 27 39.06 -29.24 -21.87
N SER A 28 39.24 -30.51 -21.48
CA SER A 28 38.98 -30.99 -20.13
C SER A 28 39.92 -30.26 -19.17
N SER A 29 39.55 -29.04 -18.75
CA SER A 29 40.15 -28.46 -17.55
C SER A 29 39.38 -29.02 -16.37
N SER A 30 40.11 -29.76 -15.54
CA SER A 30 39.68 -30.25 -14.24
C SER A 30 39.14 -29.05 -13.45
N LYS A 31 37.82 -28.85 -13.44
CA LYS A 31 37.21 -27.81 -12.61
C LYS A 31 37.37 -28.26 -11.16
N SER A 32 38.37 -27.72 -10.48
CA SER A 32 38.29 -27.55 -9.03
C SER A 32 36.94 -26.92 -8.70
N PRO A 33 36.25 -27.35 -7.62
CA PRO A 33 34.99 -26.71 -7.24
C PRO A 33 35.26 -25.22 -7.06
N ASP A 34 34.55 -24.40 -7.84
CA ASP A 34 34.57 -22.95 -7.69
C ASP A 34 34.06 -22.64 -6.28
N ILE A 35 34.98 -22.29 -5.38
CA ILE A 35 34.67 -22.07 -3.96
C ILE A 35 33.86 -20.78 -3.89
N ASP A 36 32.55 -20.91 -3.68
CA ASP A 36 31.67 -19.77 -3.50
C ASP A 36 32.09 -19.01 -2.23
N TRP A 37 32.08 -17.67 -2.27
CA TRP A 37 32.54 -16.85 -1.15
C TRP A 37 31.77 -17.14 0.14
N VAL A 38 30.53 -17.61 0.02
CA VAL A 38 29.70 -17.97 1.17
C VAL A 38 30.25 -19.18 1.92
N ASP A 39 30.93 -20.10 1.22
CA ASP A 39 31.51 -21.30 1.83
C ASP A 39 32.69 -20.92 2.73
N THR A 40 33.48 -19.91 2.34
CA THR A 40 34.59 -19.35 3.12
C THR A 40 34.18 -18.20 4.05
N PHE A 41 32.93 -17.73 3.98
CA PHE A 41 32.45 -16.65 4.84
C PHE A 41 32.49 -17.02 6.32
N LEU A 42 33.24 -16.24 7.09
CA LEU A 42 33.30 -16.33 8.55
C LEU A 42 32.31 -15.35 9.15
N ILE A 43 31.56 -15.82 10.15
CA ILE A 43 30.64 -14.96 10.90
C ILE A 43 31.47 -13.99 11.74
N PRO A 44 31.21 -12.67 11.67
CA PRO A 44 31.95 -11.64 12.39
C PRO A 44 31.52 -11.58 13.87
N TRP A 45 31.81 -12.64 14.63
CA TRP A 45 31.42 -12.74 16.04
C TRP A 45 32.00 -11.61 16.90
N ASP A 46 33.19 -11.13 16.55
CA ASP A 46 33.90 -10.01 17.16
C ASP A 46 33.17 -8.67 17.02
N LYS A 47 32.30 -8.54 16.00
CA LYS A 47 31.54 -7.31 15.74
C LYS A 47 30.17 -7.31 16.42
N PHE A 48 29.77 -8.42 17.04
CA PHE A 48 28.49 -8.49 17.73
C PHE A 48 28.59 -7.77 19.09
N PRO A 49 27.51 -7.06 19.51
CA PRO A 49 27.49 -6.44 20.84
C PRO A 49 27.76 -7.47 21.93
N GLU A 50 28.52 -7.06 22.94
CA GLU A 50 28.89 -7.91 24.07
C GLU A 50 27.65 -8.55 24.74
N GLU A 51 26.58 -7.76 24.91
CA GLU A 51 25.31 -8.25 25.44
C GLU A 51 24.71 -9.39 24.60
N LEU A 52 24.79 -9.29 23.27
CA LEU A 52 24.32 -10.35 22.38
C LEU A 52 25.17 -11.61 22.52
N MET A 53 26.49 -11.48 22.57
CA MET A 53 27.40 -12.60 22.75
C MET A 53 27.14 -13.32 24.08
N GLN A 54 26.93 -12.58 25.18
CA GLN A 54 26.59 -13.18 26.47
C GLN A 54 25.29 -13.99 26.44
N PHE A 55 24.27 -13.57 25.69
CA PHE A 55 23.05 -14.35 25.52
C PHE A 55 23.28 -15.64 24.72
N LEU A 56 24.10 -15.58 23.68
CA LEU A 56 24.45 -16.74 22.86
C LEU A 56 25.28 -17.76 23.65
N GLU A 57 26.29 -17.31 24.39
CA GLU A 57 27.13 -18.16 25.24
C GLU A 57 26.35 -18.81 26.39
N ARG A 58 25.32 -18.12 26.90
CA ARG A 58 24.42 -18.67 27.93
C ARG A 58 23.30 -19.54 27.33
N GLU A 59 23.36 -19.85 26.04
CA GLU A 59 22.36 -20.64 25.31
C GLU A 59 20.92 -20.08 25.42
N LYS A 60 20.79 -18.77 25.65
CA LYS A 60 19.51 -18.08 25.76
C LYS A 60 19.10 -17.48 24.42
N ARG A 61 17.81 -17.48 24.13
CA ARG A 61 17.24 -16.86 22.93
C ARG A 61 17.37 -15.33 23.01
N PRO A 62 18.05 -14.66 22.06
CA PRO A 62 18.17 -13.20 22.09
C PRO A 62 16.82 -12.50 21.91
N SER A 63 16.69 -11.29 22.46
CA SER A 63 15.50 -10.46 22.28
C SER A 63 15.31 -10.07 20.80
N PRO A 64 14.09 -9.70 20.37
CA PRO A 64 13.84 -9.26 18.99
C PRO A 64 14.73 -8.09 18.56
N ARG A 65 15.09 -7.17 19.47
CA ARG A 65 15.98 -6.03 19.19
C ARG A 65 17.40 -6.51 18.90
N MET A 66 17.95 -7.35 19.78
CA MET A 66 19.30 -7.89 19.64
C MET A 66 19.44 -8.77 18.39
N ARG A 67 18.40 -9.55 18.06
CA ARG A 67 18.36 -10.34 16.82
C ARG A 67 18.38 -9.43 15.58
N ARG A 68 17.63 -8.33 15.56
CA ARG A 68 17.67 -7.38 14.42
C ARG A 68 19.05 -6.75 14.25
N GLU A 69 19.71 -6.42 15.35
CA GLU A 69 21.07 -5.85 15.33
C GLU A 69 22.10 -6.85 14.79
N MET A 70 22.05 -8.11 15.25
CA MET A 70 22.86 -9.21 14.71
C MET A 70 22.71 -9.31 13.18
N ILE A 71 21.46 -9.33 12.69
CA ILE A 71 21.14 -9.42 11.27
C ILE A 71 21.66 -8.20 10.50
N ARG A 72 21.60 -7.00 11.09
CA ARG A 72 22.13 -5.77 10.48
C ARG A 72 23.64 -5.86 10.27
N ILE A 73 24.39 -6.28 11.29
CA ILE A 73 25.86 -6.42 11.23
C ILE A 73 26.23 -7.50 10.21
N LEU A 74 25.56 -8.65 10.25
CA LEU A 74 25.77 -9.75 9.31
C LEU A 74 25.56 -9.32 7.85
N VAL A 75 24.42 -8.68 7.55
CA VAL A 75 24.13 -8.26 6.17
C VAL A 75 25.13 -7.20 5.71
N ASN A 76 25.57 -6.29 6.58
CA ASN A 76 26.61 -5.32 6.21
C ASN A 76 27.92 -6.01 5.82
N GLU A 77 28.36 -7.06 6.53
CA GLU A 77 29.56 -7.83 6.15
C GLU A 77 29.33 -8.67 4.89
N MET A 78 28.15 -9.28 4.72
CA MET A 78 27.80 -10.01 3.50
C MET A 78 27.81 -9.09 2.27
N MET A 79 27.27 -7.88 2.39
CA MET A 79 27.20 -6.89 1.31
C MET A 79 28.58 -6.37 0.90
N ARG A 80 29.57 -6.37 1.82
CA ARG A 80 30.98 -6.08 1.49
C ARG A 80 31.64 -7.16 0.63
N LYS A 81 31.18 -8.42 0.73
CA LYS A 81 31.68 -9.54 -0.07
C LYS A 81 30.93 -9.69 -1.39
N CYS A 82 29.63 -9.41 -1.40
CA CYS A 82 28.78 -9.51 -2.57
C CYS A 82 27.72 -8.41 -2.55
N SER A 83 27.69 -7.55 -3.58
CA SER A 83 26.70 -6.47 -3.71
C SER A 83 25.26 -6.97 -3.80
N CYS A 84 25.07 -8.24 -4.19
CA CYS A 84 23.77 -8.87 -4.33
C CYS A 84 23.75 -10.29 -3.75
N PRO A 85 23.77 -10.47 -2.41
CA PRO A 85 23.73 -11.80 -1.82
C PRO A 85 22.44 -12.53 -2.22
N SER A 86 22.59 -13.78 -2.68
CA SER A 86 21.49 -14.61 -3.15
C SER A 86 20.74 -15.28 -1.99
N LYS A 87 19.60 -15.91 -2.30
CA LYS A 87 18.87 -16.76 -1.34
C LYS A 87 19.73 -17.91 -0.80
N ARG A 88 20.59 -18.51 -1.62
CA ARG A 88 21.56 -19.54 -1.19
C ARG A 88 22.51 -18.97 -0.14
N ASN A 89 22.99 -17.75 -0.38
CA ASN A 89 23.99 -17.12 0.48
C ASN A 89 23.42 -16.86 1.88
N SER A 90 22.20 -16.32 1.96
CA SER A 90 21.48 -16.14 3.23
C SER A 90 21.20 -17.47 3.95
N THR A 91 20.98 -18.55 3.19
CA THR A 91 20.72 -19.88 3.74
C THR A 91 21.96 -20.46 4.41
N GLU A 92 23.11 -20.42 3.73
CA GLU A 92 24.36 -20.97 4.29
C GLU A 92 24.85 -20.17 5.50
N VAL A 93 24.71 -18.84 5.48
CA VAL A 93 25.05 -18.01 6.66
C VAL A 93 24.13 -18.33 7.85
N ALA A 94 22.83 -18.53 7.62
CA ALA A 94 21.90 -18.92 8.67
C ALA A 94 22.23 -20.30 9.27
N LYS A 95 22.60 -21.28 8.44
CA LYS A 95 23.07 -22.59 8.91
C LYS A 95 24.31 -22.46 9.80
N LYS A 96 25.31 -21.67 9.39
CA LYS A 96 26.52 -21.43 10.18
C LYS A 96 26.22 -20.81 11.56
N LEU A 97 25.25 -19.89 11.63
CA LEU A 97 24.81 -19.28 12.90
C LEU A 97 24.17 -20.31 13.84
N VAL A 98 23.21 -21.09 13.33
CA VAL A 98 22.48 -22.09 14.11
C VAL A 98 23.40 -23.25 14.51
N ALA A 99 24.36 -23.64 13.66
CA ALA A 99 25.33 -24.68 13.99
C ALA A 99 26.19 -24.32 15.22
N LYS A 100 26.51 -23.03 15.42
CA LYS A 100 27.29 -22.58 16.59
C LYS A 100 26.45 -22.44 17.85
N TYR A 101 25.24 -21.89 17.75
CA TYR A 101 24.35 -21.67 18.90
C TYR A 101 22.92 -22.18 18.64
N PRO A 102 22.72 -23.51 18.58
CA PRO A 102 21.44 -24.09 18.19
C PRO A 102 20.32 -23.71 19.18
N LYS A 103 20.55 -23.81 20.49
CA LYS A 103 19.55 -23.50 21.52
C LYS A 103 19.10 -22.02 21.50
N SER A 104 19.99 -21.10 21.15
CA SER A 104 19.68 -19.67 21.10
C SER A 104 19.00 -19.25 19.79
N LEU A 105 19.38 -19.88 18.67
CA LEU A 105 19.09 -19.37 17.33
C LEU A 105 18.20 -20.29 16.47
N GLN A 106 18.02 -21.56 16.86
CA GLN A 106 17.14 -22.48 16.16
C GLN A 106 15.67 -22.10 16.34
N ASP A 107 14.85 -22.36 15.32
CA ASP A 107 13.40 -22.17 15.34
C ASP A 107 12.75 -23.33 16.09
N ILE A 108 12.55 -23.17 17.40
CA ILE A 108 11.86 -24.13 18.26
C ILE A 108 10.53 -23.50 18.72
N ILE A 109 9.42 -24.21 18.54
CA ILE A 109 8.10 -23.86 19.07
C ILE A 109 7.60 -25.07 19.85
N GLU A 110 7.25 -24.87 21.13
CA GLU A 110 6.69 -25.92 22.01
C GLU A 110 7.56 -27.20 22.13
N GLY A 111 8.87 -27.06 21.90
CA GLY A 111 9.84 -28.17 21.98
C GLY A 111 10.19 -28.79 20.63
N ASP A 112 9.41 -28.49 19.58
CA ASP A 112 9.63 -29.02 18.24
C ASP A 112 10.41 -28.06 17.34
N VAL A 113 11.30 -28.62 16.52
CA VAL A 113 12.05 -27.86 15.51
C VAL A 113 11.13 -27.55 14.33
N VAL A 114 10.87 -26.27 14.09
CA VAL A 114 9.99 -25.82 13.02
C VAL A 114 10.74 -25.80 11.70
N GLY A 115 10.29 -26.64 10.76
CA GLY A 115 10.89 -26.76 9.43
C GLY A 115 12.38 -27.13 9.51
N PRO A 116 13.28 -26.45 8.76
CA PRO A 116 14.72 -26.70 8.83
C PRO A 116 15.39 -26.16 10.12
N GLY A 117 14.66 -25.46 10.99
CA GLY A 117 15.19 -24.86 12.21
C GLY A 117 15.96 -23.54 12.04
N TYR A 118 16.15 -23.04 10.82
CA TYR A 118 16.86 -21.77 10.55
C TYR A 118 16.08 -20.80 9.64
N HIS A 119 14.82 -21.14 9.31
CA HIS A 119 14.07 -20.43 8.28
C HIS A 119 13.79 -18.96 8.65
N SER A 120 13.56 -18.68 9.93
CA SER A 120 13.31 -17.32 10.41
C SER A 120 14.52 -16.40 10.19
N LEU A 121 15.74 -16.91 10.39
CA LEU A 121 16.98 -16.18 10.16
C LEU A 121 17.21 -15.92 8.68
N VAL A 122 16.95 -16.92 7.82
CA VAL A 122 17.07 -16.76 6.36
C VAL A 122 16.16 -15.64 5.87
N LYS A 123 14.91 -15.62 6.34
CA LYS A 123 13.91 -14.61 5.98
C LYS A 123 14.33 -13.21 6.47
N GLN A 124 14.86 -13.11 7.68
CA GLN A 124 15.37 -11.84 8.23
C GLN A 124 16.57 -11.31 7.45
N LEU A 125 17.52 -12.17 7.08
CA LEU A 125 18.67 -11.81 6.25
C LEU A 125 18.20 -11.29 4.87
N GLN A 126 17.29 -12.01 4.21
CA GLN A 126 16.75 -11.63 2.90
C GLN A 126 16.04 -10.28 2.93
N TYR A 127 15.13 -10.07 3.88
CA TYR A 127 14.42 -8.80 4.01
C TYR A 127 15.37 -7.63 4.26
N ARG A 128 16.43 -7.84 5.05
CA ARG A 128 17.43 -6.79 5.28
C ARG A 128 18.23 -6.50 4.00
N ILE A 129 18.64 -7.52 3.24
CA ILE A 129 19.33 -7.34 1.95
C ILE A 129 18.46 -6.55 0.97
N GLU A 130 17.19 -6.93 0.81
CA GLU A 130 16.23 -6.21 -0.04
C GLU A 130 16.05 -4.76 0.41
N ASN A 131 15.97 -4.53 1.73
CA ASN A 131 15.81 -3.17 2.27
C ASN A 131 17.03 -2.28 1.99
N VAL A 132 18.24 -2.83 2.04
CA VAL A 132 19.47 -2.08 1.70
C VAL A 132 19.53 -1.72 0.22
N LYS A 133 18.92 -2.53 -0.67
CA LYS A 133 18.98 -2.33 -2.12
C LYS A 133 18.00 -1.29 -2.68
N ARG A 134 17.04 -0.78 -1.90
CA ARG A 134 16.06 0.21 -2.42
C ARG A 134 16.71 1.59 -2.55
N SER A 135 16.62 2.22 -3.72
CA SER A 135 17.23 3.51 -4.05
C SER A 135 16.60 4.70 -3.28
N THR A 136 17.43 5.70 -2.98
CA THR A 136 17.10 6.96 -2.31
C THR A 136 16.33 7.91 -3.24
N THR A 137 15.01 7.72 -3.36
CA THR A 137 14.11 8.64 -4.08
C THR A 137 13.74 9.85 -3.20
N PRO A 138 13.54 11.07 -3.75
CA PRO A 138 13.45 12.30 -2.95
C PRO A 138 12.27 12.31 -1.98
N LYS A 139 12.55 12.73 -0.74
CA LYS A 139 11.64 12.78 0.41
C LYS A 139 10.80 14.08 0.37
N ILE A 140 9.47 13.99 0.56
CA ILE A 140 8.63 15.15 0.89
C ILE A 140 8.92 15.57 2.34
N ARG A 141 9.28 16.85 2.55
CA ARG A 141 9.47 17.46 3.88
C ARG A 141 8.10 17.64 4.55
N LYS A 142 7.85 16.97 5.68
CA LYS A 142 6.72 17.32 6.55
C LYS A 142 6.97 18.68 7.22
N ARG A 143 5.89 19.45 7.44
CA ARG A 143 5.89 20.73 8.17
C ARG A 143 6.70 20.62 9.47
N LYS A 144 7.77 21.39 9.60
CA LYS A 144 8.51 21.56 10.85
C LYS A 144 7.66 22.33 11.85
N HIS A 145 7.40 21.75 13.01
CA HIS A 145 7.25 22.54 14.23
C HIS A 145 8.66 22.69 14.83
N CYS A 146 9.09 23.92 15.11
CA CYS A 146 10.36 24.17 15.80
C CYS A 146 10.31 23.54 17.19
N THR A 147 11.25 22.66 17.53
CA THR A 147 12.22 22.80 18.64
C THR A 147 13.16 21.59 18.72
N ASP A 148 14.29 21.84 19.38
CA ASP A 148 15.60 21.17 19.47
C ASP A 148 15.76 19.65 19.41
N ASP A 149 16.81 19.30 18.66
CA ASP A 149 17.98 18.47 19.02
C ASP A 149 17.78 17.09 19.68
N SER A 150 17.94 16.04 18.87
CA SER A 150 18.73 14.87 19.29
C SER A 150 19.15 14.05 18.06
N ASP A 151 20.43 13.68 18.05
CA ASP A 151 21.13 12.92 17.03
C ASP A 151 21.00 11.43 17.33
N THR A 152 20.15 10.70 16.58
CA THR A 152 20.18 9.23 16.45
C THR A 152 19.35 8.79 15.23
N ASP A 153 19.93 7.93 14.37
CA ASP A 153 19.32 7.38 13.15
C ASP A 153 18.21 6.34 13.45
N GLU A 154 17.14 6.76 14.12
CA GLU A 154 15.85 6.06 14.08
C GLU A 154 15.08 6.48 12.81
N ILE A 155 14.47 5.50 12.14
CA ILE A 155 13.58 5.76 11.00
C ILE A 155 12.41 6.63 11.50
N PRO A 156 12.29 7.90 11.06
CA PRO A 156 11.29 8.80 11.63
C PRO A 156 9.87 8.30 11.37
N PRO A 157 8.90 8.53 12.28
CA PRO A 157 7.47 8.30 12.06
C PRO A 157 6.98 8.89 10.73
N GLU A 158 7.61 9.97 10.27
CA GLU A 158 7.35 10.60 8.99
C GLU A 158 7.55 9.66 7.78
N GLN A 159 8.53 8.75 7.81
CA GLN A 159 8.78 7.80 6.72
C GLN A 159 7.72 6.70 6.63
N ARG A 160 7.18 6.26 7.77
CA ARG A 160 6.07 5.28 7.78
C ARG A 160 4.78 5.90 7.28
N ALA A 161 4.51 7.14 7.69
CA ALA A 161 3.36 7.88 7.21
C ALA A 161 3.46 8.15 5.71
N ALA A 162 4.62 8.57 5.18
CA ALA A 162 4.76 8.83 3.73
C ALA A 162 4.49 7.60 2.84
N ILE A 163 4.89 6.40 3.26
CA ILE A 163 4.58 5.15 2.53
C ILE A 163 3.08 4.82 2.60
N GLN A 164 2.44 5.04 3.76
CA GLN A 164 0.99 4.91 3.91
C GLN A 164 0.23 5.95 3.08
N ASP A 165 0.72 7.18 3.02
CA ASP A 165 0.09 8.32 2.34
C ASP A 165 0.09 8.13 0.80
N THR A 166 1.04 7.38 0.25
CA THR A 166 1.07 7.01 -1.18
C THR A 166 0.19 5.79 -1.53
N TYR A 167 -0.18 4.98 -0.55
CA TYR A 167 -0.87 3.73 -0.79
C TYR A 167 -2.29 3.97 -1.30
N GLY A 168 -2.61 3.45 -2.49
CA GLY A 168 -3.90 3.64 -3.14
C GLY A 168 -4.02 4.91 -3.98
N CYS A 169 -2.97 5.73 -4.06
CA CYS A 169 -2.93 6.92 -4.93
C CYS A 169 -2.17 6.61 -6.22
N VAL A 170 -2.80 6.84 -7.38
CA VAL A 170 -2.16 6.69 -8.71
C VAL A 170 -1.42 7.96 -9.13
N ASN A 171 -1.94 9.15 -8.79
CA ASN A 171 -1.38 10.44 -9.17
C ASN A 171 -0.97 11.27 -7.94
N TRP A 172 -0.18 10.66 -7.05
CA TRP A 172 0.26 11.29 -5.80
C TRP A 172 1.26 12.46 -6.02
N ASP A 173 2.25 12.26 -6.90
CA ASP A 173 3.34 13.21 -7.15
C ASP A 173 3.36 13.63 -8.63
N VAL A 174 2.68 14.75 -8.91
CA VAL A 174 2.57 15.37 -10.23
C VAL A 174 3.80 16.24 -10.51
N LYS A 175 4.87 15.61 -11.01
CA LYS A 175 6.16 16.30 -11.24
C LYS A 175 6.12 17.32 -12.37
N PHE A 176 5.38 17.01 -13.42
CA PHE A 176 5.31 17.81 -14.64
C PHE A 176 3.94 18.45 -14.79
N LEU A 177 3.94 19.70 -15.23
CA LEU A 177 2.72 20.36 -15.68
C LEU A 177 2.20 19.65 -16.95
N PRO A 178 0.89 19.43 -17.11
CA PRO A 178 0.35 18.88 -18.34
C PRO A 178 0.80 19.69 -19.56
N LEU A 179 1.09 19.01 -20.68
CA LEU A 179 1.68 19.63 -21.88
C LEU A 179 0.84 20.77 -22.48
N GLU A 180 -0.47 20.75 -22.26
CA GLU A 180 -1.43 21.73 -22.76
C GLU A 180 -1.63 22.91 -21.80
N GLU A 181 -0.99 22.88 -20.63
CA GLU A 181 -1.17 23.86 -19.56
C GLU A 181 0.10 24.70 -19.34
N THR A 182 -0.07 25.97 -19.00
CA THR A 182 1.01 26.85 -18.50
C THR A 182 0.71 27.27 -17.06
N PRO A 183 1.72 27.74 -16.30
CA PRO A 183 1.49 28.28 -14.96
C PRO A 183 0.44 29.40 -14.93
N GLU A 184 0.42 30.24 -15.96
CA GLU A 184 -0.54 31.33 -16.13
C GLU A 184 -1.95 30.79 -16.37
N SER A 185 -2.09 29.78 -17.24
CA SER A 185 -3.39 29.14 -17.50
C SER A 185 -3.96 28.44 -16.25
N GLN A 186 -3.11 27.80 -15.45
CA GLN A 186 -3.48 27.21 -14.17
C GLN A 186 -4.00 28.28 -13.19
N GLN A 187 -3.33 29.42 -13.10
CA GLN A 187 -3.74 30.52 -12.25
C GLN A 187 -5.06 31.14 -12.73
N GLU A 188 -5.24 31.33 -14.04
CA GLU A 188 -6.49 31.81 -14.62
C GLU A 188 -7.68 30.88 -14.28
N LYS A 189 -7.50 29.57 -14.47
CA LYS A 189 -8.52 28.56 -14.14
C LYS A 189 -8.85 28.51 -12.66
N LYS A 190 -7.86 28.71 -11.80
CA LYS A 190 -8.04 28.82 -10.35
C LYS A 190 -8.89 30.04 -9.98
N GLU A 191 -8.55 31.23 -10.51
CA GLU A 191 -9.34 32.44 -10.26
C GLU A 191 -10.76 32.30 -10.79
N LYS A 192 -10.94 31.65 -11.95
CA LYS A 192 -12.27 31.34 -12.51
C LYS A 192 -13.09 30.45 -11.57
N LEU A 193 -12.50 29.37 -11.04
CA LEU A 193 -13.14 28.53 -10.03
C LEU A 193 -13.51 29.32 -8.77
N LYS A 194 -12.62 30.20 -8.31
CA LYS A 194 -12.85 31.03 -7.12
C LYS A 194 -13.94 32.09 -7.33
N MET A 195 -14.07 32.63 -8.54
CA MET A 195 -15.18 33.52 -8.88
C MET A 195 -16.50 32.75 -8.96
N MET A 196 -16.51 31.56 -9.58
CA MET A 196 -17.70 30.73 -9.67
C MET A 196 -18.24 30.33 -8.29
N SER A 197 -17.39 30.14 -7.27
CA SER A 197 -17.86 29.76 -5.93
C SER A 197 -18.56 30.90 -5.19
N ARG A 198 -18.43 32.14 -5.68
CA ARG A 198 -19.14 33.31 -5.14
C ARG A 198 -20.49 33.56 -5.83
N ASN A 199 -20.73 32.88 -6.95
CA ASN A 199 -21.95 33.01 -7.73
C ASN A 199 -22.84 31.79 -7.48
N ASN A 200 -24.12 32.00 -7.13
CA ASN A 200 -25.03 30.89 -6.82
C ASN A 200 -25.42 30.01 -8.03
N ASP A 201 -25.24 30.50 -9.26
CA ASP A 201 -25.59 29.78 -10.50
C ASP A 201 -24.37 29.15 -11.22
N ALA A 202 -23.43 28.59 -10.46
CA ALA A 202 -22.23 28.00 -11.04
C ALA A 202 -22.55 26.74 -11.88
N ASN A 203 -22.04 26.70 -13.13
CA ASN A 203 -22.17 25.53 -14.00
C ASN A 203 -21.35 24.35 -13.45
N LEU A 204 -22.03 23.31 -12.98
CA LEU A 204 -21.40 22.15 -12.33
C LEU A 204 -20.47 21.34 -13.26
N GLU A 205 -20.79 21.21 -14.55
CA GLU A 205 -19.91 20.50 -15.49
C GLU A 205 -18.64 21.30 -15.80
N GLU A 206 -18.77 22.63 -15.82
CA GLU A 206 -17.61 23.51 -15.96
C GLU A 206 -16.71 23.45 -14.73
N VAL A 207 -17.29 23.51 -13.52
CA VAL A 207 -16.56 23.34 -12.25
C VAL A 207 -15.81 22.01 -12.23
N LYS A 208 -16.47 20.92 -12.62
CA LYS A 208 -15.88 19.58 -12.69
C LYS A 208 -14.69 19.52 -13.64
N SER A 209 -14.82 20.13 -14.83
CA SER A 209 -13.74 20.21 -15.81
C SER A 209 -12.56 21.02 -15.28
N LEU A 210 -12.83 22.21 -14.72
CA LEU A 210 -11.80 23.08 -14.15
C LEU A 210 -11.09 22.43 -12.96
N MET A 211 -11.82 21.74 -12.08
CA MET A 211 -11.25 21.00 -10.95
C MET A 211 -10.26 19.93 -11.41
N LYS A 212 -10.55 19.24 -12.52
CA LYS A 212 -9.65 18.25 -13.11
C LYS A 212 -8.41 18.90 -13.73
N LEU A 213 -8.59 19.95 -14.53
CA LEU A 213 -7.48 20.65 -15.18
C LEU A 213 -6.52 21.27 -14.15
N THR A 214 -7.06 21.74 -13.03
CA THR A 214 -6.28 22.36 -11.96
C THR A 214 -5.74 21.39 -10.90
N PHE A 215 -5.95 20.07 -11.08
CA PHE A 215 -5.48 19.04 -10.15
C PHE A 215 -3.98 19.14 -9.88
N TYR A 216 -3.18 19.46 -10.90
CA TYR A 216 -1.74 19.65 -10.77
C TYR A 216 -1.41 20.65 -9.64
N THR A 217 -2.03 21.84 -9.70
CA THR A 217 -1.76 22.94 -8.76
C THR A 217 -2.28 22.62 -7.37
N GLN A 218 -3.51 22.09 -7.28
CA GLN A 218 -4.10 21.65 -6.01
C GLN A 218 -3.20 20.64 -5.28
N ARG A 219 -2.73 19.61 -6.01
CA ARG A 219 -1.88 18.55 -5.46
C ARG A 219 -0.50 19.06 -5.07
N LYS A 220 0.09 19.93 -5.89
CA LYS A 220 1.39 20.55 -5.61
C LYS A 220 1.36 21.37 -4.33
N GLN A 221 0.31 22.17 -4.11
CA GLN A 221 0.11 22.94 -2.89
C GLN A 221 -0.04 22.03 -1.65
N VAL A 222 -0.81 20.94 -1.75
CA VAL A 222 -0.90 19.95 -0.66
C VAL A 222 0.45 19.29 -0.38
N ASN A 223 1.18 18.87 -1.41
CA ASN A 223 2.50 18.25 -1.26
C ASN A 223 3.54 19.22 -0.67
N GLN A 224 3.40 20.52 -0.92
CA GLN A 224 4.21 21.58 -0.31
C GLN A 224 3.82 21.87 1.14
N GLY A 225 2.70 21.30 1.60
CA GLY A 225 2.23 21.44 2.96
C GLY A 225 1.53 22.77 3.20
N GLU A 226 0.72 23.25 2.26
CA GLU A 226 -0.11 24.45 2.44
C GLU A 226 -1.14 24.30 3.59
N ASN A 227 -1.64 25.43 4.11
CA ASN A 227 -2.58 25.41 5.25
C ASN A 227 -4.00 25.05 4.77
N ILE A 228 -4.77 24.29 5.56
CA ILE A 228 -6.14 23.91 5.17
C ILE A 228 -7.07 25.12 5.00
N LYS A 229 -6.91 26.18 5.82
CA LYS A 229 -7.68 27.43 5.68
C LYS A 229 -7.34 28.13 4.37
N TYR A 230 -6.05 28.20 4.04
CA TYR A 230 -5.59 28.74 2.76
C TYR A 230 -6.14 27.93 1.58
N LEU A 231 -6.07 26.59 1.65
CA LEU A 231 -6.62 25.72 0.59
C LEU A 231 -8.13 25.91 0.43
N LEU A 232 -8.87 26.11 1.52
CA LEU A 232 -10.31 26.38 1.47
C LEU A 232 -10.62 27.71 0.79
N GLU A 233 -9.86 28.77 1.11
CA GLU A 233 -10.01 30.09 0.49
C GLU A 233 -9.65 30.09 -1.00
N GLU A 234 -8.63 29.32 -1.38
CA GLU A 234 -8.11 29.26 -2.75
C GLU A 234 -8.84 28.25 -3.65
N TRP A 235 -9.40 27.19 -3.05
CA TRP A 235 -10.14 26.14 -3.75
C TRP A 235 -11.47 25.81 -3.06
N PRO A 236 -12.45 26.75 -3.01
CA PRO A 236 -13.70 26.51 -2.29
C PRO A 236 -14.45 25.27 -2.78
N PHE A 237 -14.49 25.08 -4.11
CA PHE A 237 -15.12 23.90 -4.73
C PHE A 237 -14.46 22.57 -4.34
N TRP A 238 -13.19 22.55 -3.94
CA TRP A 238 -12.57 21.31 -3.49
C TRP A 238 -13.22 20.79 -2.19
N PHE A 239 -13.70 21.69 -1.34
CA PHE A 239 -14.33 21.34 -0.06
C PHE A 239 -15.83 21.09 -0.17
N ASN A 240 -16.37 21.04 -1.38
CA ASN A 240 -17.72 20.56 -1.63
C ASN A 240 -17.72 19.13 -2.18
N GLU A 241 -18.90 18.50 -2.20
CA GLU A 241 -19.04 17.10 -2.60
C GLU A 241 -18.55 16.83 -4.04
N LEU A 242 -18.81 17.75 -4.97
CA LEU A 242 -18.44 17.63 -6.38
C LEU A 242 -16.92 17.67 -6.56
N GLY A 243 -16.28 18.74 -6.09
CA GLY A 243 -14.84 18.93 -6.27
C GLY A 243 -14.02 17.92 -5.48
N MET A 244 -14.47 17.54 -4.28
CA MET A 244 -13.85 16.45 -3.51
C MET A 244 -13.89 15.13 -4.29
N ALA A 245 -15.03 14.78 -4.89
CA ALA A 245 -15.15 13.56 -5.69
C ALA A 245 -14.26 13.57 -6.94
N VAL A 246 -14.14 14.72 -7.62
CA VAL A 246 -13.24 14.88 -8.79
C VAL A 246 -11.79 14.73 -8.36
N HIS A 247 -11.36 15.45 -7.33
CA HIS A 247 -9.98 15.39 -6.84
C HIS A 247 -9.63 13.96 -6.38
N PHE A 248 -10.54 13.31 -5.64
CA PHE A 248 -10.35 11.93 -5.20
C PHE A 248 -10.17 10.97 -6.37
N LYS A 249 -10.98 11.11 -7.43
CA LYS A 249 -10.89 10.27 -8.63
C LYS A 249 -9.57 10.48 -9.37
N GLU A 250 -9.11 11.72 -9.51
CA GLU A 250 -7.81 12.01 -10.12
C GLU A 250 -6.65 11.48 -9.28
N LEU A 251 -6.76 11.55 -7.95
CA LEU A 251 -5.72 11.06 -7.03
C LEU A 251 -5.61 9.54 -6.98
N THR A 252 -6.75 8.83 -6.96
CA THR A 252 -6.81 7.37 -6.68
C THR A 252 -7.18 6.53 -7.89
N GLY A 253 -7.72 7.14 -8.95
CA GLY A 253 -8.31 6.45 -10.10
C GLY A 253 -9.69 5.86 -9.82
N ILE A 254 -10.23 6.03 -8.60
CA ILE A 254 -11.48 5.43 -8.16
C ILE A 254 -12.58 6.49 -8.11
N GLY A 255 -13.69 6.27 -8.83
CA GLY A 255 -14.88 7.10 -8.70
C GLY A 255 -15.57 6.84 -7.35
N LEU A 256 -15.51 7.80 -6.42
CA LEU A 256 -15.98 7.63 -5.04
C LEU A 256 -17.45 7.17 -4.97
N LYS A 257 -18.37 7.98 -5.49
CA LYS A 257 -19.81 7.72 -5.44
C LYS A 257 -20.17 6.43 -6.20
N GLU A 258 -19.69 6.31 -7.44
CA GLU A 258 -19.91 5.15 -8.32
C GLU A 258 -19.47 3.83 -7.64
N THR A 259 -18.28 3.85 -7.05
CA THR A 259 -17.69 2.66 -6.40
C THR A 259 -18.41 2.33 -5.10
N PHE A 260 -18.82 3.34 -4.33
CA PHE A 260 -19.58 3.15 -3.11
C PHE A 260 -20.94 2.50 -3.41
N THR A 261 -21.73 3.10 -4.31
CA THR A 261 -23.07 2.60 -4.68
C THR A 261 -22.99 1.18 -5.25
N ARG A 262 -22.07 0.91 -6.17
CA ARG A 262 -21.88 -0.44 -6.72
C ARG A 262 -21.52 -1.48 -5.65
N ASN A 263 -20.62 -1.15 -4.73
CA ASN A 263 -20.25 -2.08 -3.66
C ASN A 263 -21.41 -2.31 -2.69
N LEU A 264 -22.22 -1.28 -2.44
CA LEU A 264 -23.40 -1.39 -1.61
C LEU A 264 -24.44 -2.34 -2.23
N GLU A 265 -24.69 -2.23 -3.53
CA GLU A 265 -25.62 -3.14 -4.22
C GLU A 265 -25.16 -4.61 -4.15
N VAL A 266 -23.86 -4.84 -4.33
CA VAL A 266 -23.29 -6.21 -4.37
C VAL A 266 -23.13 -6.80 -2.96
N LYS A 267 -22.70 -6.00 -1.98
CA LYS A 267 -22.29 -6.49 -0.65
C LYS A 267 -23.26 -6.10 0.47
N GLY A 268 -24.04 -5.05 0.30
CA GLY A 268 -24.99 -4.54 1.29
C GLY A 268 -26.01 -5.60 1.69
N LYS A 269 -26.65 -6.26 0.73
CA LYS A 269 -27.59 -7.37 1.01
C LYS A 269 -26.95 -8.49 1.83
N ARG A 270 -25.71 -8.87 1.50
CA ARG A 270 -24.97 -9.90 2.25
C ARG A 270 -24.70 -9.46 3.69
N LEU A 271 -24.35 -8.20 3.89
CA LEU A 271 -24.07 -7.64 5.20
C LEU A 271 -25.35 -7.53 6.06
N LEU A 272 -26.45 -7.06 5.46
CA LEU A 272 -27.77 -6.99 6.12
C LEU A 272 -28.28 -8.39 6.51
N ASN A 273 -28.10 -9.39 5.64
CA ASN A 273 -28.43 -10.77 5.93
C ASN A 273 -27.60 -11.30 7.11
N TYR A 274 -26.29 -11.01 7.14
CA TYR A 274 -25.42 -11.37 8.25
C TYR A 274 -25.89 -10.72 9.55
N PHE A 275 -26.20 -9.42 9.55
CA PHE A 275 -26.70 -8.72 10.74
C PHE A 275 -28.03 -9.30 11.23
N SER A 276 -28.94 -9.65 10.32
CA SER A 276 -30.25 -10.18 10.67
C SER A 276 -30.24 -11.63 11.15
N SER A 277 -29.28 -12.45 10.73
CA SER A 277 -29.23 -13.89 11.02
C SER A 277 -28.19 -14.30 12.06
N VAL A 278 -27.00 -13.70 12.00
CA VAL A 278 -25.85 -14.08 12.84
C VAL A 278 -25.52 -12.96 13.82
N GLY A 279 -25.40 -11.73 13.31
CA GLY A 279 -24.99 -10.56 14.09
C GLY A 279 -25.98 -10.17 15.18
N VAL A 280 -27.27 -10.46 15.01
CA VAL A 280 -28.36 -10.11 15.94
C VAL A 280 -28.12 -10.59 17.37
N ASN A 281 -27.39 -11.69 17.54
CA ASN A 281 -27.09 -12.30 18.83
C ASN A 281 -25.84 -11.72 19.52
N LYS A 282 -25.17 -10.72 18.92
CA LYS A 282 -23.91 -10.17 19.46
C LYS A 282 -24.10 -9.51 20.82
N ASN A 283 -25.10 -8.64 20.95
CA ASN A 283 -25.49 -8.01 22.21
C ASN A 283 -26.92 -7.45 22.12
N LYS A 284 -27.51 -7.14 23.27
CA LYS A 284 -28.89 -6.64 23.38
C LYS A 284 -29.10 -5.31 22.62
N LYS A 285 -28.14 -4.38 22.70
CA LYS A 285 -28.22 -3.07 22.02
C LYS A 285 -28.28 -3.22 20.50
N PHE A 286 -27.52 -4.15 19.95
CA PHE A 286 -27.50 -4.44 18.52
C PHE A 286 -28.80 -5.10 18.07
N MET A 287 -29.35 -6.02 18.88
CA MET A 287 -30.67 -6.62 18.62
C MET A 287 -31.78 -5.56 18.58
N GLU A 288 -31.76 -4.63 19.53
CA GLU A 288 -32.66 -3.47 19.56
C GLU A 288 -32.50 -2.59 18.30
N ALA A 289 -31.27 -2.32 17.86
CA ALA A 289 -30.99 -1.57 16.65
C ALA A 289 -31.50 -2.26 15.37
N VAL A 290 -31.29 -3.57 15.22
CA VAL A 290 -31.85 -4.37 14.12
C VAL A 290 -33.38 -4.33 14.12
N THR A 291 -34.00 -4.37 15.29
CA THR A 291 -35.45 -4.34 15.42
C THR A 291 -36.01 -2.98 15.04
N LYS A 292 -35.38 -1.89 15.50
CA LYS A 292 -35.71 -0.51 15.12
C LYS A 292 -35.63 -0.31 13.61
N CYS A 293 -34.55 -0.79 12.98
CA CYS A 293 -34.37 -0.66 11.52
C CYS A 293 -35.46 -1.41 10.74
N LYS A 294 -35.84 -2.62 11.16
CA LYS A 294 -36.92 -3.39 10.53
C LYS A 294 -38.28 -2.66 10.61
N VAL A 295 -38.61 -2.08 11.75
CA VAL A 295 -39.86 -1.32 11.93
C VAL A 295 -39.89 -0.06 11.05
N MET A 296 -38.76 0.64 10.93
CA MET A 296 -38.66 1.83 10.05
C MET A 296 -38.77 1.46 8.57
N ARG A 297 -38.24 0.30 8.17
CA ARG A 297 -38.31 -0.20 6.78
C ARG A 297 -39.73 -0.54 6.33
N GLU A 298 -40.60 -1.01 7.23
CA GLU A 298 -42.01 -1.28 6.93
C GLU A 298 -42.80 -0.01 6.55
N GLN A 299 -42.24 1.18 6.82
CA GLN A 299 -42.88 2.48 6.60
C GLN A 299 -42.34 3.23 5.36
N ALA A 300 -41.21 2.81 4.76
CA ALA A 300 -40.62 3.48 3.58
C ALA A 300 -39.79 2.53 2.69
N SER A 301 -40.10 2.47 1.39
CA SER A 301 -39.47 1.57 0.41
C SER A 301 -38.56 2.29 -0.59
N SER A 302 -37.44 2.88 -0.13
CA SER A 302 -36.46 3.50 -1.03
C SER A 302 -35.03 2.96 -0.83
N CYS A 303 -34.23 2.94 -1.90
CA CYS A 303 -32.82 2.53 -1.91
C CYS A 303 -31.92 3.38 -0.97
N SER A 304 -32.33 4.61 -0.67
CA SER A 304 -31.64 5.50 0.29
C SER A 304 -31.70 4.96 1.72
N GLU A 305 -32.78 4.23 2.06
CA GLU A 305 -32.96 3.67 3.40
C GLU A 305 -32.05 2.47 3.66
N ASP A 306 -31.71 1.68 2.62
CA ASP A 306 -30.76 0.58 2.76
C ASP A 306 -29.34 1.06 3.14
N VAL A 307 -28.93 2.23 2.64
CA VAL A 307 -27.64 2.86 3.01
C VAL A 307 -27.66 3.27 4.48
N LYS A 308 -28.72 3.99 4.88
CA LYS A 308 -28.88 4.52 6.24
C LYS A 308 -28.94 3.37 7.24
N GLU A 309 -29.80 2.39 7.00
CA GLU A 309 -29.93 1.20 7.82
C GLU A 309 -28.59 0.47 7.95
N MET A 310 -27.88 0.24 6.84
CA MET A 310 -26.60 -0.44 6.89
C MET A 310 -25.57 0.33 7.72
N LEU A 311 -25.49 1.65 7.57
CA LEU A 311 -24.58 2.50 8.35
C LEU A 311 -24.93 2.47 9.85
N LEU A 312 -26.21 2.62 10.19
CA LEU A 312 -26.69 2.55 11.57
C LEU A 312 -26.37 1.21 12.23
N LEU A 313 -26.58 0.11 11.51
CA LEU A 313 -26.22 -1.21 11.97
C LEU A 313 -24.71 -1.38 12.09
N LEU A 314 -23.91 -0.85 11.17
CA LEU A 314 -22.45 -0.88 11.29
C LEU A 314 -21.96 -0.16 12.55
N LEU A 315 -22.47 1.05 12.82
CA LEU A 315 -22.11 1.81 14.02
C LEU A 315 -22.47 1.02 15.29
N SER A 316 -23.70 0.52 15.37
CA SER A 316 -24.16 -0.29 16.51
C SER A 316 -23.33 -1.59 16.66
N TYR A 317 -22.99 -2.24 15.54
CA TYR A 317 -22.19 -3.46 15.54
C TYR A 317 -20.79 -3.21 16.09
N PHE A 318 -20.13 -2.11 15.73
CA PHE A 318 -18.81 -1.74 16.22
C PHE A 318 -18.83 -0.97 17.54
N ASN A 319 -20.01 -0.73 18.12
CA ASN A 319 -20.22 0.04 19.34
C ASN A 319 -19.68 1.48 19.21
N GLU A 320 -19.83 2.05 18.01
CA GLU A 320 -19.53 3.44 17.70
C GLU A 320 -20.72 4.34 18.07
N LYS A 321 -20.42 5.61 18.32
CA LYS A 321 -21.38 6.64 18.67
C LYS A 321 -22.14 7.13 17.44
N GLU A 322 -23.47 7.03 17.44
CA GLU A 322 -24.31 7.47 16.32
C GLU A 322 -24.20 8.99 16.12
N ASP A 323 -24.15 9.75 17.22
CA ASP A 323 -23.99 11.21 17.27
C ASP A 323 -22.63 11.73 16.77
N ALA A 324 -21.63 10.84 16.62
CA ALA A 324 -20.36 11.19 16.01
C ALA A 324 -20.39 11.22 14.47
N MET A 325 -21.41 10.59 13.86
CA MET A 325 -21.55 10.45 12.41
C MET A 325 -22.84 11.07 11.88
N PHE A 326 -23.89 11.10 12.69
CA PHE A 326 -25.20 11.63 12.35
C PHE A 326 -25.56 12.81 13.24
N HIS A 327 -26.00 13.89 12.60
CA HIS A 327 -26.69 14.98 13.27
C HIS A 327 -28.18 14.86 12.96
N TYR A 328 -29.00 14.70 14.00
CA TYR A 328 -30.45 14.73 13.86
C TYR A 328 -30.90 16.17 13.84
N VAL A 329 -31.60 16.52 12.78
CA VAL A 329 -32.27 17.80 12.61
C VAL A 329 -33.77 17.57 12.70
N GLU A 330 -34.52 18.54 13.21
CA GLU A 330 -35.98 18.47 13.17
C GLU A 330 -36.44 18.50 11.71
N ASP A 331 -37.56 17.83 11.39
CA ASP A 331 -38.12 17.80 10.02
C ASP A 331 -38.47 19.21 9.50
N THR A 332 -38.57 20.18 10.40
CA THR A 332 -38.84 21.61 10.16
C THR A 332 -37.58 22.45 9.93
N CYS A 333 -36.38 21.89 10.10
CA CYS A 333 -35.13 22.60 9.85
C CYS A 333 -34.94 22.81 8.33
N LEU A 334 -34.98 24.06 7.89
CA LEU A 334 -34.47 24.45 6.58
C LEU A 334 -32.94 24.32 6.59
N ALA A 335 -32.36 23.83 5.50
CA ALA A 335 -30.92 23.90 5.33
C ALA A 335 -30.52 25.39 5.34
N GLU A 336 -29.69 25.81 6.29
CA GLU A 336 -29.07 27.13 6.22
C GLU A 336 -28.23 27.17 4.92
N GLU A 337 -28.47 28.21 4.11
CA GLU A 337 -27.82 28.47 2.81
C GLU A 337 -26.30 28.64 2.91
#